data_AF-A0A3Q3ATD8-F1
#
_entry.id   AF-A0A3Q3ATD8-F1
#
_cell.length_a   1.000
_cell.length_b   1.000
_cell.length_c   1.000
_cell.angle_alpha   90.00
_cell.angle_beta   90.00
_cell.angle_gamma   90.00
#
_symmetry.space_group_name_H-M   'P 1'
#
loop_
_entity.id
_entity.type
_entity.pdbx_description
1 polymer ?
#
loop_
_entity_poly.entity_id
_entity_poly.type
_entity_poly.pdbx_seq_one_letter_code
_entity_poly.pdbx_strand_id
1 'polypeptide(L)'
;MFPARRLPGGCRAIRPHHLRHHSVPSASPNLAFVPACLPPHPAEVEEMQRFISNSKKLFVMTGAGISTESGIPDYRSEGVGLYARSDRRPIQHAEFVRSATARQRYWARNFVGWPQFSSHQPNTAHLVLRHWEKLGKLHWLVTQNVDALHTKAGSQRMTELHGCTHRVFCLTCGDQTSRSELQEHFEALNPGWKAEALGVAPDGDAFLTDEQVRNFQVPACRKCGGILKPDVTFFGDTVSREKVDFVHQRLAESDSMLVAGSSMQVARSSSHASFCFCTALSAAALGPVAEDSCLLADHHSHFSFSVIIVVGIWIHSCPVWASLQLHYQQCL
;
A
#
# COMPACT_ATOMS: atom_id res chain seq x y z
N MET A 1 -23.46 -1.63 -76.85
CA MET A 1 -22.53 -2.74 -76.55
C MET A 1 -21.18 -2.15 -76.19
N PHE A 2 -20.84 -2.08 -74.91
CA PHE A 2 -19.52 -1.66 -74.42
C PHE A 2 -18.76 -2.90 -73.92
N PRO A 3 -17.47 -3.10 -74.23
CA PRO A 3 -16.71 -4.20 -73.67
C PRO A 3 -16.08 -3.81 -72.32
N ALA A 4 -16.21 -4.71 -71.35
CA ALA A 4 -15.64 -4.59 -70.01
C ALA A 4 -14.10 -4.73 -70.03
N ARG A 5 -13.39 -3.80 -69.37
CA ARG A 5 -11.97 -3.95 -69.05
C ARG A 5 -11.81 -4.75 -67.76
N ARG A 6 -11.02 -5.84 -67.81
CA ARG A 6 -10.50 -6.56 -66.64
C ARG A 6 -9.33 -5.77 -66.04
N LEU A 7 -9.33 -5.58 -64.72
CA LEU A 7 -8.16 -5.16 -63.94
C LEU A 7 -7.54 -6.41 -63.26
N PRO A 8 -6.20 -6.50 -63.15
CA PRO A 8 -5.53 -7.64 -62.52
C PRO A 8 -5.56 -7.52 -60.98
N GLY A 9 -5.73 -8.67 -60.33
CA GLY A 9 -5.77 -8.80 -58.88
C GLY A 9 -4.41 -8.67 -58.19
N GLY A 10 -4.48 -8.47 -56.87
CA GLY A 10 -3.34 -8.54 -55.96
C GLY A 10 -3.63 -7.88 -54.61
N CYS A 11 -4.36 -8.57 -53.71
CA CYS A 11 -4.36 -8.20 -52.29
C CYS A 11 -2.95 -8.43 -51.73
N ARG A 12 -2.20 -7.36 -51.48
CA ARG A 12 -0.97 -7.42 -50.68
C ARG A 12 -1.38 -7.62 -49.22
N ALA A 13 -1.10 -8.81 -48.68
CA ALA A 13 -1.14 -9.05 -47.25
C ALA A 13 -0.12 -8.14 -46.54
N ILE A 14 -0.62 -7.28 -45.65
CA ILE A 14 0.21 -6.47 -44.76
C ILE A 14 0.84 -7.44 -43.76
N ARG A 15 2.17 -7.55 -43.78
CA ARG A 15 2.92 -8.36 -42.80
C ARG A 15 2.77 -7.71 -41.41
N PRO A 16 2.46 -8.47 -40.35
CA PRO A 16 2.46 -7.93 -39.00
C PRO A 16 3.90 -7.53 -38.63
N HIS A 17 4.10 -6.28 -38.24
CA HIS A 17 5.34 -5.82 -37.65
C HIS A 17 5.60 -6.63 -36.37
N HIS A 18 6.76 -7.28 -36.30
CA HIS A 18 7.26 -7.92 -35.08
C HIS A 18 7.41 -6.87 -33.98
N LEU A 19 6.43 -6.82 -33.07
CA LEU A 19 6.59 -6.20 -31.77
C LEU A 19 7.65 -7.00 -31.02
N ARG A 20 8.81 -6.39 -30.78
CA ARG A 20 9.83 -6.96 -29.91
C ARG A 20 9.25 -7.03 -28.51
N HIS A 21 8.99 -8.24 -28.03
CA HIS A 21 8.76 -8.50 -26.61
C HIS A 21 9.98 -8.01 -25.83
N HIS A 22 9.85 -6.89 -25.14
CA HIS A 22 10.78 -6.56 -24.07
C HIS A 22 10.54 -7.57 -22.94
N SER A 23 11.40 -8.57 -22.85
CA SER A 23 11.46 -9.49 -21.73
C SER A 23 11.84 -8.71 -20.48
N VAL A 24 10.85 -8.41 -19.64
CA VAL A 24 11.08 -8.02 -18.25
C VAL A 24 11.75 -9.21 -17.56
N PRO A 25 12.87 -9.04 -16.84
CA PRO A 25 13.49 -10.14 -16.12
C PRO A 25 12.49 -10.74 -15.12
N SER A 26 12.11 -12.00 -15.32
CA SER A 26 11.22 -12.72 -14.41
C SER A 26 12.02 -13.14 -13.17
N ALA A 27 12.17 -12.24 -12.20
CA ALA A 27 12.41 -12.69 -10.84
C ALA A 27 11.16 -13.48 -10.42
N SER A 28 11.31 -14.75 -10.03
CA SER A 28 10.22 -15.53 -9.47
C SER A 28 9.60 -14.75 -8.30
N PRO A 29 8.27 -14.58 -8.25
CA PRO A 29 7.63 -13.84 -7.17
C PRO A 29 7.97 -14.49 -5.83
N ASN A 30 8.37 -13.68 -4.86
CA ASN A 30 8.60 -14.17 -3.50
C ASN A 30 7.24 -14.37 -2.83
N LEU A 31 6.72 -15.59 -2.91
CA LEU A 31 5.40 -15.96 -2.37
C LEU A 31 5.42 -16.29 -0.87
N ALA A 32 6.55 -16.08 -0.17
CA ALA A 32 6.71 -16.47 1.23
C ALA A 32 5.72 -15.80 2.20
N PHE A 33 5.13 -14.67 1.80
CA PHE A 33 4.19 -13.91 2.61
C PHE A 33 2.76 -13.86 2.04
N VAL A 34 2.54 -14.57 0.92
CA VAL A 34 1.23 -14.66 0.30
C VAL A 34 0.46 -15.79 1.00
N PRO A 35 -0.68 -15.53 1.66
CA PRO A 35 -1.47 -16.59 2.28
C PRO A 35 -2.03 -17.55 1.23
N ALA A 36 -2.27 -18.79 1.65
CA ALA A 36 -2.95 -19.76 0.80
C ALA A 36 -4.33 -19.24 0.40
N CYS A 37 -4.65 -19.36 -0.89
CA CYS A 37 -5.92 -18.95 -1.47
C CYS A 37 -6.32 -19.96 -2.54
N LEU A 38 -7.61 -20.24 -2.65
CA LEU A 38 -8.12 -21.03 -3.77
C LEU A 38 -8.01 -20.21 -5.06
N PRO A 39 -7.84 -20.85 -6.23
CA PRO A 39 -7.99 -20.16 -7.49
C PRO A 39 -9.34 -19.44 -7.55
N PRO A 40 -9.39 -18.16 -7.98
CA PRO A 40 -10.62 -17.40 -8.03
C PRO A 40 -11.56 -17.99 -9.07
N HIS A 41 -12.86 -17.99 -8.75
CA HIS A 41 -13.84 -18.53 -9.66
C HIS A 41 -14.03 -17.57 -10.86
N PRO A 42 -14.10 -18.05 -12.13
CA PRO A 42 -14.22 -17.17 -13.29
C PRO A 42 -15.39 -16.18 -13.23
N ALA A 43 -16.50 -16.55 -12.58
CA ALA A 43 -17.63 -15.64 -12.37
C ALA A 43 -17.29 -14.44 -11.47
N GLU A 44 -16.46 -14.62 -10.43
CA GLU A 44 -16.02 -13.53 -9.54
C GLU A 44 -15.09 -12.57 -10.29
N VAL A 45 -14.24 -13.13 -11.17
CA VAL A 45 -13.38 -12.38 -12.08
C VAL A 45 -14.20 -11.50 -13.02
N GLU A 46 -15.24 -12.06 -13.64
CA GLU A 46 -16.14 -11.33 -14.52
C GLU A 46 -16.95 -10.27 -13.78
N GLU A 47 -17.39 -10.54 -12.56
CA GLU A 47 -18.08 -9.57 -11.71
C GLU A 47 -17.19 -8.39 -11.35
N MET A 48 -15.95 -8.64 -10.95
CA MET A 48 -14.94 -7.62 -10.71
C MET A 48 -14.72 -6.76 -11.95
N GLN A 49 -14.56 -7.41 -13.10
CA GLN A 49 -14.36 -6.72 -14.38
C GLN A 49 -15.56 -5.82 -14.71
N ARG A 50 -16.80 -6.30 -14.53
CA ARG A 50 -18.01 -5.51 -14.75
C ARG A 50 -18.08 -4.31 -13.79
N PHE A 51 -17.78 -4.52 -12.51
CA PHE A 51 -17.75 -3.44 -11.52
C PHE A 51 -16.74 -2.35 -11.88
N ILE A 52 -15.49 -2.74 -12.18
CA ILE A 52 -14.46 -1.79 -12.60
C ILE A 52 -14.88 -1.10 -13.89
N SER A 53 -15.37 -1.85 -14.89
CA SER A 53 -15.77 -1.28 -16.19
C SER A 53 -16.87 -0.24 -16.05
N ASN A 54 -17.82 -0.42 -15.13
CA ASN A 54 -18.93 0.50 -14.92
C ASN A 54 -18.58 1.74 -14.09
N SER A 55 -17.54 1.69 -13.25
CA SER A 55 -17.12 2.86 -12.45
C SER A 55 -16.47 3.93 -13.33
N LYS A 56 -16.81 5.21 -13.14
CA LYS A 56 -16.15 6.33 -13.81
C LYS A 56 -15.17 7.04 -12.90
N LYS A 57 -15.37 6.95 -11.58
CA LYS A 57 -14.53 7.60 -10.56
C LYS A 57 -14.22 6.62 -9.44
N LEU A 58 -13.34 5.66 -9.71
CA LEU A 58 -13.03 4.60 -8.76
C LEU A 58 -12.17 5.14 -7.60
N PHE A 59 -12.68 5.02 -6.37
CA PHE A 59 -11.90 5.20 -5.15
C PHE A 59 -11.24 3.86 -4.77
N VAL A 60 -9.95 3.86 -4.48
CA VAL A 60 -9.22 2.63 -4.11
C VAL A 60 -8.62 2.77 -2.72
N MET A 61 -8.88 1.81 -1.83
CA MET A 61 -8.22 1.67 -0.54
C MET A 61 -7.30 0.45 -0.57
N THR A 62 -6.04 0.61 -0.20
CA THR A 62 -5.06 -0.50 -0.16
C THR A 62 -4.49 -0.70 1.23
N GLY A 63 -4.16 -1.95 1.55
CA GLY A 63 -3.49 -2.36 2.79
C GLY A 63 -2.31 -3.29 2.53
N ALA A 64 -1.72 -3.81 3.62
CA ALA A 64 -0.44 -4.51 3.56
C ALA A 64 -0.46 -5.76 2.67
N GLY A 65 -1.63 -6.37 2.49
CA GLY A 65 -1.84 -7.49 1.60
C GLY A 65 -1.34 -7.19 0.19
N ILE A 66 -1.59 -6.00 -0.37
CA ILE A 66 -1.18 -5.67 -1.75
C ILE A 66 0.34 -5.77 -1.98
N SER A 67 1.14 -5.71 -0.92
CA SER A 67 2.61 -5.71 -0.97
C SER A 67 3.25 -7.08 -0.67
N THR A 68 2.47 -8.12 -0.38
CA THR A 68 3.04 -9.45 -0.04
C THR A 68 3.76 -10.11 -1.21
N GLU A 69 3.25 -9.94 -2.43
CA GLU A 69 3.90 -10.41 -3.66
C GLU A 69 5.18 -9.62 -3.99
N SER A 70 5.37 -8.47 -3.34
CA SER A 70 6.63 -7.72 -3.38
C SER A 70 7.63 -8.22 -2.34
N GLY A 71 7.33 -9.26 -1.57
CA GLY A 71 8.20 -9.80 -0.52
C GLY A 71 8.11 -9.05 0.82
N ILE A 72 7.06 -8.27 1.04
CA ILE A 72 6.82 -7.57 2.32
C ILE A 72 5.74 -8.34 3.10
N PRO A 73 5.97 -8.81 4.33
CA PRO A 73 4.91 -9.48 5.09
C PRO A 73 3.71 -8.55 5.31
N ASP A 74 2.54 -9.14 5.52
CA ASP A 74 1.42 -8.40 6.09
C ASP A 74 1.38 -8.55 7.62
N TYR A 75 0.38 -7.94 8.25
CA TYR A 75 0.22 -8.01 9.71
C TYR A 75 -0.56 -9.25 10.19
N ARG A 76 -1.58 -9.68 9.44
CA ARG A 76 -2.70 -10.48 9.98
C ARG A 76 -3.02 -11.74 9.20
N SER A 77 -2.42 -11.97 8.03
CA SER A 77 -2.71 -13.19 7.25
C SER A 77 -2.46 -14.44 8.10
N GLU A 78 -3.39 -15.38 8.03
CA GLU A 78 -3.27 -16.64 8.75
C GLU A 78 -2.01 -17.40 8.30
N GLY A 79 -1.25 -17.94 9.25
CA GLY A 79 0.00 -18.66 9.00
C GLY A 79 1.21 -17.81 8.57
N VAL A 80 1.01 -16.66 7.90
CA VAL A 80 2.11 -15.87 7.28
C VAL A 80 2.19 -14.41 7.73
N GLY A 81 1.18 -13.89 8.42
CA GLY A 81 1.18 -12.52 8.94
C GLY A 81 2.11 -12.34 10.14
N LEU A 82 2.56 -11.11 10.38
CA LEU A 82 3.46 -10.79 11.49
C LEU A 82 2.91 -11.25 12.84
N TYR A 83 1.62 -11.00 13.11
CA TYR A 83 0.99 -11.35 14.39
C TYR A 83 0.68 -12.85 14.53
N ALA A 84 0.57 -13.57 13.42
CA ALA A 84 0.43 -15.03 13.43
C ALA A 84 1.78 -15.72 13.69
N ARG A 85 2.90 -15.09 13.30
CA ARG A 85 4.25 -15.67 13.38
C ARG A 85 5.10 -15.12 14.52
N SER A 86 4.63 -14.12 15.27
CA SER A 86 5.41 -13.49 16.33
C SER A 86 4.58 -12.74 17.36
N ASP A 87 5.12 -12.65 18.58
CA ASP A 87 4.60 -11.78 19.65
C ASP A 87 5.01 -10.30 19.48
N ARG A 88 5.47 -9.91 18.28
CA ARG A 88 5.94 -8.54 18.03
C ARG A 88 4.81 -7.55 18.28
N ARG A 89 5.09 -6.57 19.14
CA ARG A 89 4.20 -5.44 19.41
C ARG A 89 4.75 -4.19 18.73
N PRO A 90 3.89 -3.42 18.04
CA PRO A 90 4.30 -2.16 17.45
C PRO A 90 4.64 -1.15 18.55
N ILE A 91 5.59 -0.25 18.25
CA ILE A 91 5.95 0.83 19.17
C ILE A 91 4.76 1.79 19.36
N GLN A 92 4.55 2.23 20.60
CA GLN A 92 3.56 3.26 20.92
C GLN A 92 4.15 4.65 20.70
N HIS A 93 3.38 5.57 20.14
CA HIS A 93 3.78 6.96 19.93
C HIS A 93 4.30 7.61 21.21
N ALA A 94 3.55 7.46 22.31
CA ALA A 94 3.95 8.00 23.61
C ALA A 94 5.27 7.42 24.13
N GLU A 95 5.55 6.14 23.87
CA GLU A 95 6.81 5.50 24.25
C GLU A 95 7.98 6.08 23.46
N PHE A 96 7.83 6.21 22.14
CA PHE A 96 8.84 6.79 21.25
C PHE A 96 9.18 8.24 21.66
N VAL A 97 8.16 9.06 21.93
CA VAL A 97 8.36 10.47 22.30
C VAL A 97 9.06 10.59 23.67
N ARG A 98 8.66 9.78 24.65
CA ARG A 98 9.11 9.94 26.04
C ARG A 98 10.43 9.24 26.37
N SER A 99 10.81 8.18 25.64
CA SER A 99 11.96 7.34 26.00
C SER A 99 13.07 7.37 24.97
N ALA A 100 14.24 7.88 25.35
CA ALA A 100 15.44 7.84 24.51
C ALA A 100 15.87 6.40 24.18
N THR A 101 15.77 5.49 25.16
CA THR A 101 16.06 4.06 24.97
C THR A 101 15.09 3.41 23.97
N ALA A 102 13.80 3.76 24.02
CA ALA A 102 12.83 3.24 23.04
C ALA A 102 13.15 3.74 21.62
N ARG A 103 13.57 4.99 21.47
CA ARG A 103 14.04 5.54 20.19
C ARG A 103 15.31 4.86 19.70
N GLN A 104 16.26 4.63 20.60
CA GLN A 104 17.50 3.89 20.29
C GLN A 104 17.17 2.51 19.74
N ARG A 105 16.32 1.76 20.44
CA ARG A 105 15.87 0.43 20.00
C ARG A 105 15.15 0.49 18.66
N TYR A 106 14.20 1.40 18.50
CA TYR A 106 13.45 1.57 17.25
C TYR A 106 14.38 1.86 16.08
N TRP A 107 15.26 2.85 16.22
CA TRP A 107 16.14 3.27 15.13
C TRP A 107 17.23 2.24 14.83
N ALA A 108 17.76 1.52 15.81
CA ALA A 108 18.70 0.42 15.57
C ALA A 108 18.06 -0.69 14.72
N ARG A 109 16.82 -1.07 15.06
CA ARG A 109 16.05 -2.09 14.33
C ARG A 109 15.69 -1.63 12.92
N ASN A 110 15.23 -0.40 12.78
CA ASN A 110 14.92 0.21 11.49
C ASN A 110 16.18 0.40 10.62
N PHE A 111 17.33 0.72 11.22
CA PHE A 111 18.62 0.84 10.54
C PHE A 111 19.04 -0.47 9.88
N VAL A 112 18.93 -1.59 10.61
CA VAL A 112 19.26 -2.92 10.06
C VAL A 112 18.26 -3.35 8.98
N GLY A 113 16.97 -3.08 9.17
CA GLY A 113 15.94 -3.49 8.22
C GLY A 113 15.90 -2.64 6.94
N TRP A 114 16.41 -1.40 6.98
CA TRP A 114 16.26 -0.44 5.89
C TRP A 114 16.82 -0.87 4.53
N PRO A 115 18.04 -1.44 4.40
CA PRO A 115 18.56 -1.85 3.11
C PRO A 115 17.65 -2.86 2.40
N GLN A 116 17.14 -3.86 3.13
CA GLN A 116 16.18 -4.82 2.59
C GLN A 116 14.84 -4.13 2.30
N PHE A 117 14.27 -3.41 3.27
CA PHE A 117 12.95 -2.81 3.15
C PHE A 117 12.84 -1.83 1.97
N SER A 118 13.82 -0.95 1.82
CA SER A 118 13.86 0.06 0.76
C SER A 118 14.08 -0.54 -0.64
N SER A 119 14.67 -1.74 -0.74
CA SER A 119 14.95 -2.41 -2.01
C SER A 119 13.71 -2.98 -2.71
N HIS A 120 12.62 -3.22 -1.96
CA HIS A 120 11.41 -3.81 -2.51
C HIS A 120 10.83 -2.97 -3.66
N GLN A 121 10.33 -3.68 -4.67
CA GLN A 121 9.79 -3.10 -5.90
C GLN A 121 8.27 -3.29 -5.98
N PRO A 122 7.56 -2.39 -6.67
CA PRO A 122 6.14 -2.56 -6.91
C PRO A 122 5.87 -3.84 -7.70
N ASN A 123 4.83 -4.58 -7.31
CA ASN A 123 4.31 -5.70 -8.08
C ASN A 123 3.25 -5.27 -9.10
N THR A 124 2.70 -6.23 -9.83
CA THR A 124 1.70 -6.00 -10.87
C THR A 124 0.46 -5.24 -10.38
N ALA A 125 -0.01 -5.41 -9.14
CA ALA A 125 -1.21 -4.73 -8.65
C ALA A 125 -0.98 -3.22 -8.54
N HIS A 126 0.18 -2.83 -8.01
CA HIS A 126 0.59 -1.43 -7.97
C HIS A 126 0.66 -0.83 -9.38
N LEU A 127 1.25 -1.57 -10.34
CA LEU A 127 1.40 -1.12 -11.72
C LEU A 127 0.05 -0.99 -12.45
N VAL A 128 -0.91 -1.89 -12.18
CA VAL A 128 -2.26 -1.80 -12.74
C VAL A 128 -3.02 -0.61 -12.16
N LEU A 129 -2.97 -0.39 -10.83
CA LEU A 129 -3.63 0.78 -10.22
C LEU A 129 -3.07 2.09 -10.78
N ARG A 130 -1.74 2.20 -10.94
CA ARG A 130 -1.12 3.33 -11.66
C ARG A 130 -1.60 3.42 -13.11
N HIS A 131 -1.80 2.30 -13.80
CA HIS A 131 -2.30 2.31 -15.18
C HIS A 131 -3.74 2.82 -15.25
N TRP A 132 -4.61 2.42 -14.32
CA TRP A 132 -5.97 2.95 -14.21
C TRP A 132 -6.01 4.44 -13.90
N GLU A 133 -5.07 4.94 -13.09
CA GLU A 133 -4.88 6.38 -12.88
C GLU A 133 -4.59 7.08 -14.21
N LYS A 134 -3.67 6.55 -15.02
CA LYS A 134 -3.33 7.11 -16.34
C LYS A 134 -4.49 7.10 -17.34
N LEU A 135 -5.38 6.11 -17.24
CA LEU A 135 -6.59 6.02 -18.05
C LEU A 135 -7.74 6.90 -17.53
N GLY A 136 -7.54 7.62 -16.41
CA GLY A 136 -8.57 8.45 -15.79
C GLY A 136 -9.67 7.66 -15.08
N LYS A 137 -9.46 6.35 -14.86
CA LYS A 137 -10.43 5.45 -14.24
C LYS A 137 -10.39 5.52 -12.71
N LEU A 138 -9.18 5.62 -12.17
CA LEU A 138 -8.93 5.78 -10.73
C LEU A 138 -9.06 7.26 -10.38
N HIS A 139 -10.03 7.58 -9.52
CA HIS A 139 -10.25 8.94 -9.03
C HIS A 139 -9.26 9.30 -7.91
N TRP A 140 -9.14 8.42 -6.91
CA TRP A 140 -8.21 8.61 -5.80
C TRP A 140 -7.81 7.28 -5.16
N LEU A 141 -6.54 7.15 -4.78
CA LEU A 141 -6.01 6.01 -4.05
C LEU A 141 -5.67 6.40 -2.61
N VAL A 142 -6.09 5.61 -1.64
CA VAL A 142 -5.64 5.72 -0.25
C VAL A 142 -4.90 4.44 0.10
N THR A 143 -3.72 4.58 0.69
CA THR A 143 -2.95 3.44 1.19
C THR A 143 -2.73 3.55 2.68
N GLN A 144 -2.94 2.43 3.37
CA GLN A 144 -2.55 2.24 4.77
C GLN A 144 -1.06 1.85 4.90
N ASN A 145 -0.41 1.53 3.78
CA ASN A 145 0.97 1.05 3.76
C ASN A 145 1.95 2.22 3.87
N VAL A 146 3.13 1.91 4.41
CA VAL A 146 4.23 2.85 4.64
C VAL A 146 5.48 2.49 3.83
N ASP A 147 5.30 1.69 2.76
CA ASP A 147 6.35 0.99 1.98
C ASP A 147 6.81 1.74 0.72
N ALA A 148 6.17 2.88 0.40
CA ALA A 148 6.38 3.67 -0.81
C ALA A 148 6.13 2.95 -2.15
N LEU A 149 5.53 1.75 -2.18
CA LEU A 149 5.45 0.97 -3.42
C LEU A 149 4.50 1.61 -4.46
N HIS A 150 3.43 2.28 -4.04
CA HIS A 150 2.60 3.09 -4.96
C HIS A 150 3.39 4.27 -5.54
N THR A 151 4.19 4.95 -4.73
CA THR A 151 5.10 6.02 -5.17
C THR A 151 6.11 5.47 -6.19
N LYS A 152 6.73 4.32 -5.91
CA LYS A 152 7.69 3.66 -6.83
C LYS A 152 7.02 3.19 -8.13
N ALA A 153 5.74 2.79 -8.09
CA ALA A 153 4.95 2.46 -9.28
C ALA A 153 4.64 3.70 -10.15
N GLY A 154 4.75 4.90 -9.57
CA GLY A 154 4.48 6.18 -10.22
C GLY A 154 3.04 6.64 -10.10
N SER A 155 2.29 6.18 -9.09
CA SER A 155 0.97 6.72 -8.74
C SER A 155 1.13 8.17 -8.23
N GLN A 156 0.26 9.07 -8.69
CA GLN A 156 0.30 10.50 -8.31
C GLN A 156 -0.97 10.93 -7.57
N ARG A 157 -2.12 10.29 -7.84
CA ARG A 157 -3.41 10.62 -7.24
C ARG A 157 -3.66 9.77 -5.99
N MET A 158 -2.86 10.01 -4.95
CA MET A 158 -2.91 9.20 -3.75
C MET A 158 -2.75 9.94 -2.43
N THR A 159 -3.22 9.30 -1.36
CA THR A 159 -2.96 9.67 0.03
C THR A 159 -2.35 8.51 0.79
N GLU A 160 -1.15 8.71 1.33
CA GLU A 160 -0.54 7.82 2.32
C GLU A 160 -1.13 8.14 3.70
N LEU A 161 -2.13 7.35 4.11
CA LEU A 161 -2.92 7.61 5.32
C LEU A 161 -2.03 7.58 6.56
N HIS A 162 -1.20 6.54 6.67
CA HIS A 162 -0.26 6.32 7.77
C HIS A 162 1.14 6.85 7.49
N GLY A 163 1.32 7.67 6.45
CA GLY A 163 2.62 8.22 6.05
C GLY A 163 3.51 7.22 5.29
N CYS A 164 4.82 7.43 5.32
CA CYS A 164 5.82 6.66 4.59
C CYS A 164 7.16 6.58 5.34
N THR A 165 7.71 5.38 5.47
CA THR A 165 9.02 5.16 6.12
C THR A 165 10.18 5.79 5.36
N HIS A 166 10.00 6.14 4.08
CA HIS A 166 11.02 6.81 3.27
C HIS A 166 11.24 8.29 3.64
N ARG A 167 10.42 8.85 4.54
CA ARG A 167 10.53 10.23 5.04
C ARG A 167 10.73 10.25 6.55
N VAL A 168 11.45 11.26 7.02
CA VAL A 168 11.73 11.50 8.43
C VAL A 168 11.46 12.97 8.71
N PHE A 169 10.87 13.26 9.87
CA PHE A 169 10.64 14.63 10.32
C PHE A 169 11.18 14.86 11.73
N CYS A 170 11.59 16.11 11.99
CA CYS A 170 11.91 16.56 13.33
C CYS A 170 10.64 16.91 14.11
N LEU A 171 10.47 16.33 15.29
CA LEU A 171 9.35 16.63 16.19
C LEU A 171 9.37 18.07 16.75
N THR A 172 10.49 18.78 16.64
CA THR A 172 10.65 20.14 17.18
C THR A 172 10.43 21.21 16.13
N CYS A 173 11.11 21.13 14.99
CA CYS A 173 11.08 22.19 13.97
C CYS A 173 10.35 21.78 12.68
N GLY A 174 9.85 20.54 12.58
CA GLY A 174 9.17 20.04 11.38
C GLY A 174 10.08 19.81 10.17
N ASP A 175 11.40 19.96 10.31
CA ASP A 175 12.33 19.73 9.22
C ASP A 175 12.22 18.30 8.68
N GLN A 176 12.09 18.17 7.37
CA GLN A 176 11.90 16.89 6.70
C GLN A 176 13.17 16.48 5.94
N THR A 177 13.62 15.25 6.15
CA THR A 177 14.76 14.65 5.45
C THR A 177 14.37 13.30 4.87
N SER A 178 15.08 12.85 3.83
CA SER A 178 14.88 11.49 3.31
C SER A 178 15.42 10.45 4.29
N ARG A 179 14.78 9.28 4.35
CA ARG A 179 15.27 8.17 5.19
C ARG A 179 16.61 7.61 4.69
N SER A 180 16.89 7.73 3.39
CA SER A 180 18.18 7.41 2.78
C SER A 180 19.31 8.30 3.30
N GLU A 181 19.12 9.63 3.35
CA GLU A 181 20.12 10.54 3.95
C GLU A 181 20.34 10.25 5.44
N LEU A 182 19.26 9.88 6.15
CA LEU A 182 19.39 9.47 7.55
C LEU A 182 20.20 8.16 7.69
N GLN A 183 20.09 7.23 6.73
CA GLN A 183 20.87 5.99 6.73
C GLN A 183 22.37 6.29 6.69
N GLU A 184 22.81 7.15 5.77
CA GLU A 184 24.21 7.56 5.66
C GLU A 184 24.70 8.22 6.96
N HIS A 185 23.85 9.00 7.61
CA HIS A 185 24.17 9.61 8.90
C HIS A 185 24.29 8.56 10.03
N PHE A 186 23.42 7.55 10.05
CA PHE A 186 23.56 6.45 10.99
C PHE A 186 24.88 5.70 10.79
N GLU A 187 25.27 5.41 9.55
CA GLU A 187 26.51 4.70 9.22
C GLU A 187 27.75 5.48 9.68
N ALA A 188 27.76 6.80 9.45
CA ALA A 188 28.85 7.67 9.90
C ALA A 188 28.93 7.77 11.44
N LEU A 189 27.79 7.77 12.13
CA LEU A 189 27.72 7.90 13.59
C LEU A 189 27.98 6.57 14.32
N ASN A 190 27.80 5.44 13.65
CA ASN A 190 27.92 4.10 14.22
C ASN A 190 28.98 3.25 13.50
N PRO A 191 30.25 3.72 13.41
CA PRO A 191 31.27 2.99 12.67
C PRO A 191 31.50 1.61 13.29
N GLY A 192 31.39 0.57 12.46
CA GLY A 192 31.60 -0.82 12.88
C GLY A 192 30.43 -1.46 13.63
N TRP A 193 29.33 -0.74 13.88
CA TRP A 193 28.13 -1.35 14.44
C TRP A 193 27.49 -2.29 13.41
N LYS A 194 27.28 -3.54 13.80
CA LYS A 194 26.66 -4.57 12.95
C LYS A 194 25.72 -5.41 13.78
N ALA A 195 24.57 -5.73 13.22
CA ALA A 195 23.67 -6.73 13.75
C ALA A 195 22.97 -7.43 12.59
N GLU A 196 22.65 -8.71 12.76
CA GLU A 196 21.90 -9.49 11.79
C GLU A 196 20.41 -9.44 12.12
N ALA A 197 19.57 -9.16 11.12
CA ALA A 197 18.12 -9.16 11.28
C ALA A 197 17.54 -10.57 11.18
N LEU A 198 16.78 -10.98 12.18
CA LEU A 198 15.92 -12.16 12.12
C LEU A 198 14.56 -11.82 11.49
N GLY A 199 14.59 -11.42 10.21
CA GLY A 199 13.42 -11.06 9.41
C GLY A 199 12.90 -9.63 9.64
N VAL A 200 12.29 -9.06 8.60
CA VAL A 200 11.84 -7.67 8.52
C VAL A 200 10.30 -7.61 8.50
N ALA A 201 9.72 -6.74 9.32
CA ALA A 201 8.30 -6.51 9.44
C ALA A 201 7.73 -5.63 8.30
N PRO A 202 6.40 -5.45 8.19
CA PRO A 202 5.78 -4.68 7.10
C PRO A 202 6.15 -3.18 7.07
N ASP A 203 6.69 -2.65 8.15
CA ASP A 203 7.17 -1.27 8.32
C ASP A 203 8.70 -1.16 8.31
N GLY A 204 9.41 -2.23 7.94
CA GLY A 204 10.87 -2.27 7.89
C GLY A 204 11.54 -2.56 9.24
N ASP A 205 10.79 -2.86 10.29
CA ASP A 205 11.33 -3.18 11.61
C ASP A 205 11.97 -4.59 11.64
N ALA A 206 13.28 -4.64 11.91
CA ALA A 206 14.02 -5.88 12.16
C ALA A 206 13.91 -6.30 13.64
N PHE A 207 14.15 -7.57 13.96
CA PHE A 207 14.26 -7.99 15.35
C PHE A 207 15.71 -7.89 15.84
N LEU A 208 15.90 -7.20 16.97
CA LEU A 208 17.17 -7.10 17.70
C LEU A 208 16.87 -7.14 19.21
N THR A 209 17.75 -7.76 19.98
CA THR A 209 17.66 -7.79 21.45
C THR A 209 18.11 -6.46 22.05
N ASP A 210 17.69 -6.16 23.29
CA ASP A 210 18.12 -4.96 24.02
C ASP A 210 19.66 -4.91 24.22
N GLU A 211 20.33 -6.06 24.20
CA GLU A 211 21.79 -6.14 24.26
C GLU A 211 22.44 -5.70 22.94
N GLN A 212 21.90 -6.15 21.79
CA GLN A 212 22.41 -5.77 20.48
C GLN A 212 22.29 -4.25 20.21
N VAL A 213 21.25 -3.60 20.76
CA VAL A 213 21.02 -2.16 20.54
C VAL A 213 21.80 -1.23 21.48
N ARG A 214 22.41 -1.76 22.56
CA ARG A 214 22.88 -0.99 23.74
C ARG A 214 23.83 0.17 23.40
N ASN A 215 24.59 0.05 22.31
CA ASN A 215 25.59 1.04 21.89
C ASN A 215 25.23 1.80 20.60
N PHE A 216 24.04 1.58 20.05
CA PHE A 216 23.60 2.27 18.84
C PHE A 216 23.33 3.75 19.13
N GLN A 217 23.89 4.64 18.34
CA GLN A 217 23.77 6.08 18.46
C GLN A 217 22.72 6.61 17.48
N VAL A 218 21.78 7.41 17.99
CA VAL A 218 20.72 8.01 17.19
C VAL A 218 21.09 9.46 16.89
N PRO A 219 21.17 9.87 15.60
CA PRO A 219 21.45 11.24 15.23
C PRO A 219 20.30 12.17 15.62
N ALA A 220 20.65 13.39 16.02
CA ALA A 220 19.71 14.47 16.22
C ALA A 220 19.41 15.22 14.90
N CYS A 221 18.35 16.02 14.89
CA CYS A 221 18.07 16.92 13.77
C CYS A 221 19.24 17.89 13.54
N ARG A 222 19.74 17.97 12.30
CA ARG A 222 20.86 18.86 11.94
C ARG A 222 20.53 20.35 12.07
N LYS A 223 19.24 20.74 12.03
CA LYS A 223 18.81 22.14 12.15
C LYS A 223 18.66 22.63 13.58
N CYS A 224 18.12 21.81 14.48
CA CYS A 224 17.74 22.25 15.83
C CYS A 224 18.18 21.32 16.97
N GLY A 225 18.81 20.18 16.66
CA GLY A 225 19.14 19.16 17.67
C GLY A 225 17.94 18.37 18.21
N GLY A 226 16.73 18.59 17.66
CA GLY A 226 15.51 17.91 18.09
C GLY A 226 15.42 16.44 17.70
N ILE A 227 14.39 15.77 18.21
CA ILE A 227 14.14 14.34 17.99
C ILE A 227 13.66 14.10 16.55
N LEU A 228 14.27 13.13 15.87
CA LEU A 228 13.83 12.65 14.57
C LEU A 228 12.84 11.47 14.73
N LYS A 229 11.73 11.51 14.01
CA LYS A 229 10.73 10.44 13.91
C LYS A 229 10.50 10.10 12.42
N PRO A 230 10.35 8.83 12.03
CA PRO A 230 9.87 8.54 10.68
C PRO A 230 8.47 9.13 10.48
N ASP A 231 8.16 9.50 9.25
CA ASP A 231 6.84 9.97 8.83
C ASP A 231 5.85 8.81 8.76
N VAL A 232 5.62 8.16 9.90
CA VAL A 232 4.63 7.09 10.04
C VAL A 232 3.75 7.35 11.24
N THR A 233 2.45 7.10 11.10
CA THR A 233 1.51 7.16 12.23
C THR A 233 1.72 5.93 13.10
N PHE A 234 2.31 6.11 14.28
CA PHE A 234 2.51 5.02 15.23
C PHE A 234 1.19 4.64 15.93
N PHE A 235 1.20 3.50 16.63
CA PHE A 235 0.08 3.14 17.48
C PHE A 235 -0.08 4.18 18.61
N GLY A 236 -1.32 4.62 18.84
CA GLY A 236 -1.62 5.70 19.78
C GLY A 236 -1.30 7.11 19.24
N ASP A 237 -0.81 7.23 18.01
CA ASP A 237 -0.76 8.50 17.27
C ASP A 237 -2.09 8.74 16.54
N THR A 238 -2.28 9.93 15.98
CA THR A 238 -3.47 10.31 15.22
C THR A 238 -3.10 10.81 13.83
N VAL A 239 -3.81 10.33 12.81
CA VAL A 239 -3.77 10.93 11.47
C VAL A 239 -4.34 12.35 11.56
N SER A 240 -3.71 13.31 10.88
CA SER A 240 -4.18 14.69 10.90
C SER A 240 -5.60 14.80 10.35
N ARG A 241 -6.44 15.58 11.03
CA ARG A 241 -7.84 15.78 10.65
C ARG A 241 -7.97 16.29 9.21
N GLU A 242 -7.09 17.20 8.79
CA GLU A 242 -7.04 17.70 7.41
C GLU A 242 -6.86 16.58 6.38
N LYS A 243 -5.95 15.63 6.63
CA LYS A 243 -5.73 14.50 5.72
C LYS A 243 -6.97 13.60 5.66
N VAL A 244 -7.62 13.39 6.80
CA VAL A 244 -8.84 12.59 6.93
C VAL A 244 -10.00 13.24 6.17
N ASP A 245 -10.25 14.52 6.43
CA ASP A 245 -11.30 15.30 5.77
C ASP A 245 -11.09 15.33 4.24
N PHE A 246 -9.84 15.49 3.80
CA PHE A 246 -9.49 15.41 2.38
C PHE A 246 -9.81 14.03 1.78
N VAL A 247 -9.49 12.94 2.47
CA VAL A 247 -9.83 11.58 2.02
C VAL A 247 -11.35 11.40 1.94
N HIS A 248 -12.10 11.88 2.92
CA HIS A 248 -13.57 11.83 2.90
C HIS A 248 -14.15 12.61 1.72
N GLN A 249 -13.60 13.80 1.42
CA GLN A 249 -14.00 14.57 0.25
C GLN A 249 -13.76 13.78 -1.04
N ARG A 250 -12.58 13.16 -1.19
CA ARG A 250 -12.26 12.34 -2.38
C ARG A 250 -13.16 11.13 -2.51
N LEU A 251 -13.53 10.50 -1.39
CA LEU A 251 -14.50 9.41 -1.40
C LEU A 251 -15.89 9.91 -1.82
N ALA A 252 -16.37 11.05 -1.30
CA ALA A 252 -17.68 11.61 -1.66
C ALA A 252 -17.80 12.00 -3.14
N GLU A 253 -16.67 12.30 -3.80
CA GLU A 253 -16.60 12.60 -5.23
C GLU A 253 -16.61 11.35 -6.15
N SER A 254 -16.44 10.16 -5.57
CA SER A 254 -16.37 8.87 -6.27
C SER A 254 -17.74 8.22 -6.47
N ASP A 255 -17.81 7.24 -7.39
CA ASP A 255 -19.03 6.47 -7.67
C ASP A 255 -18.95 5.00 -7.19
N SER A 256 -17.73 4.52 -7.00
CA SER A 256 -17.44 3.16 -6.59
C SER A 256 -16.20 3.12 -5.70
N MET A 257 -16.15 2.14 -4.80
CA MET A 257 -14.99 1.88 -3.96
C MET A 257 -14.47 0.45 -4.09
N LEU A 258 -13.16 0.33 -4.30
CA LEU A 258 -12.40 -0.92 -4.30
C LEU A 258 -11.49 -0.99 -3.08
N VAL A 259 -11.60 -2.03 -2.27
CA VAL A 259 -10.64 -2.32 -1.18
C VAL A 259 -9.75 -3.49 -1.61
N ALA A 260 -8.42 -3.32 -1.59
CA ALA A 260 -7.46 -4.35 -2.00
C ALA A 260 -6.42 -4.63 -0.90
N GLY A 261 -6.34 -5.88 -0.47
CA GLY A 261 -5.28 -6.32 0.45
C GLY A 261 -5.35 -5.70 1.85
N SER A 262 -6.55 -5.36 2.33
CA SER A 262 -6.77 -4.87 3.70
C SER A 262 -7.85 -5.67 4.41
N SER A 263 -7.62 -6.02 5.67
CA SER A 263 -8.65 -6.63 6.53
C SER A 263 -9.60 -5.60 7.13
N MET A 264 -9.30 -4.30 7.01
CA MET A 264 -10.09 -3.18 7.57
C MET A 264 -10.29 -3.23 9.10
N GLN A 265 -9.49 -4.01 9.84
CA GLN A 265 -9.64 -4.22 11.30
C GLN A 265 -8.92 -3.21 12.19
N VAL A 266 -8.58 -2.01 11.71
CA VAL A 266 -7.81 -1.04 12.53
C VAL A 266 -8.75 -0.17 13.36
N ALA A 267 -9.22 -0.70 14.50
CA ALA A 267 -9.79 0.10 15.59
C ALA A 267 -9.22 -0.38 16.94
N ARG A 268 -9.35 0.44 18.00
CA ARG A 268 -8.71 0.35 19.34
C ARG A 268 -8.52 -1.07 19.91
N SER A 269 -7.54 -1.19 20.82
CA SER A 269 -7.30 -2.34 21.69
C SER A 269 -8.54 -2.73 22.51
N SER A 270 -9.43 -3.53 21.92
CA SER A 270 -10.43 -4.30 22.62
C SER A 270 -10.85 -5.43 21.71
N SER A 271 -10.50 -6.64 22.15
CA SER A 271 -10.90 -7.94 21.62
C SER A 271 -12.35 -7.90 21.15
N HIS A 272 -12.60 -8.34 19.91
CA HIS A 272 -13.68 -9.25 19.48
C HIS A 272 -13.58 -9.36 17.96
N ALA A 273 -13.17 -10.54 17.49
CA ALA A 273 -13.16 -10.87 16.07
C ALA A 273 -14.61 -11.03 15.60
N SER A 274 -15.06 -10.16 14.70
CA SER A 274 -16.19 -10.45 13.83
C SER A 274 -15.98 -9.76 12.49
N PHE A 275 -16.05 -10.58 11.44
CA PHE A 275 -16.19 -10.14 10.05
C PHE A 275 -17.40 -9.21 9.95
N CYS A 276 -17.17 -7.95 9.58
CA CYS A 276 -18.24 -6.98 9.39
C CYS A 276 -18.14 -6.39 7.99
N PHE A 277 -19.11 -6.77 7.16
CA PHE A 277 -19.41 -6.16 5.87
C PHE A 277 -20.01 -4.76 6.09
N CYS A 278 -19.58 -3.80 5.28
CA CYS A 278 -20.28 -2.55 4.95
C CYS A 278 -20.94 -1.76 6.10
N THR A 279 -20.12 -1.10 6.94
CA THR A 279 -20.40 0.22 7.55
C THR A 279 -19.15 0.76 8.24
N ALA A 280 -18.03 0.87 7.52
CA ALA A 280 -16.76 1.16 8.19
C ALA A 280 -15.76 1.94 7.33
N LEU A 281 -16.17 3.14 6.90
CA LEU A 281 -15.19 4.23 6.76
C LEU A 281 -15.30 5.26 7.89
N SER A 282 -16.37 5.22 8.70
CA SER A 282 -16.51 6.10 9.87
C SER A 282 -15.82 5.59 11.14
N ALA A 283 -15.49 4.29 11.24
CA ALA A 283 -15.01 3.71 12.50
C ALA A 283 -13.65 2.99 12.43
N ALA A 284 -13.14 2.65 11.23
CA ALA A 284 -12.04 1.70 11.06
C ALA A 284 -10.63 2.32 10.88
N ALA A 285 -10.46 3.62 11.14
CA ALA A 285 -9.13 4.25 11.14
C ALA A 285 -9.03 5.56 11.96
N LEU A 286 -10.14 6.03 12.54
CA LEU A 286 -10.31 7.40 12.96
C LEU A 286 -10.92 7.38 14.36
N GLY A 287 -10.39 8.18 15.29
CA GLY A 287 -10.87 8.26 16.68
C GLY A 287 -12.36 8.63 16.79
N PRO A 288 -12.90 8.79 18.02
CA PRO A 288 -14.34 8.81 18.28
C PRO A 288 -15.06 9.86 17.44
N VAL A 289 -15.97 9.39 16.59
CA VAL A 289 -17.03 10.20 15.99
C VAL A 289 -18.10 10.35 17.07
N ALA A 290 -18.46 11.58 17.42
CA ALA A 290 -19.53 11.83 18.38
C ALA A 290 -20.83 11.15 17.90
N GLU A 291 -21.48 10.41 18.81
CA GLU A 291 -22.68 9.60 18.56
C GLU A 291 -23.82 10.37 17.85
N ASP A 292 -23.84 11.71 17.96
CA ASP A 292 -24.83 12.58 17.32
C ASP A 292 -24.63 12.82 15.81
N SER A 293 -23.54 12.32 15.21
CA SER A 293 -23.30 12.44 13.75
C SER A 293 -23.89 11.29 12.92
N CYS A 294 -24.36 10.22 13.58
CA CYS A 294 -24.95 9.05 12.92
C CYS A 294 -26.37 9.29 12.38
N LEU A 295 -26.98 10.44 12.64
CA LEU A 295 -28.32 10.78 12.16
C LEU A 295 -28.36 11.49 10.80
N LEU A 296 -27.21 11.75 10.15
CA LEU A 296 -27.19 12.35 8.81
C LEU A 296 -27.39 11.35 7.65
N ALA A 297 -27.53 10.06 7.95
CA ALA A 297 -27.84 9.04 6.94
C ALA A 297 -29.34 8.81 6.71
N ASP A 298 -30.23 9.42 7.52
CA ASP A 298 -31.67 9.09 7.47
C ASP A 298 -32.61 10.21 6.98
N HIS A 299 -32.11 11.39 6.63
CA HIS A 299 -32.95 12.38 5.94
C HIS A 299 -32.17 13.16 4.86
N HIS A 300 -32.54 12.87 3.61
CA HIS A 300 -32.24 13.65 2.39
C HIS A 300 -30.82 13.61 1.79
N SER A 301 -30.28 12.42 1.52
CA SER A 301 -29.43 12.25 0.32
C SER A 301 -29.33 10.79 -0.12
N HIS A 302 -29.98 10.45 -1.24
CA HIS A 302 -29.82 9.16 -1.90
C HIS A 302 -28.41 9.04 -2.51
N PHE A 303 -27.45 8.46 -1.78
CA PHE A 303 -26.18 8.01 -2.35
C PHE A 303 -26.22 6.48 -2.53
N SER A 304 -26.45 6.00 -3.75
CA SER A 304 -26.21 4.59 -4.10
C SER A 304 -24.72 4.40 -4.38
N PHE A 305 -23.94 3.96 -3.39
CA PHE A 305 -22.53 3.62 -3.55
C PHE A 305 -22.38 2.13 -3.83
N SER A 306 -21.66 1.76 -4.91
CA SER A 306 -21.29 0.36 -5.15
C SER A 306 -19.91 0.09 -4.55
N VAL A 307 -19.82 -0.89 -3.65
CA VAL A 307 -18.57 -1.25 -2.96
C VAL A 307 -18.22 -2.70 -3.26
N ILE A 308 -16.99 -2.95 -3.71
CA ILE A 308 -16.41 -4.29 -3.74
C ILE A 308 -15.20 -4.35 -2.81
N ILE A 309 -15.23 -5.30 -1.88
CA ILE A 309 -14.10 -5.62 -1.01
C ILE A 309 -13.41 -6.83 -1.61
N VAL A 310 -12.14 -6.65 -1.96
CA VAL A 310 -11.28 -7.71 -2.48
C VAL A 310 -10.38 -8.17 -1.35
N VAL A 311 -10.88 -9.16 -0.62
CA VAL A 311 -10.09 -9.89 0.35
C VAL A 311 -9.28 -10.94 -0.42
N GLY A 312 -8.00 -10.68 -0.65
CA GLY A 312 -7.06 -11.72 -1.08
C GLY A 312 -7.18 -12.22 -2.53
N ILE A 313 -7.40 -11.36 -3.52
CA ILE A 313 -7.15 -11.74 -4.92
C ILE A 313 -5.67 -11.50 -5.24
N TRP A 314 -4.90 -12.57 -5.17
CA TRP A 314 -3.46 -12.64 -5.43
C TRP A 314 -3.18 -12.85 -6.93
N ILE A 315 -2.24 -12.09 -7.48
CA ILE A 315 -2.04 -11.93 -8.93
C ILE A 315 -1.54 -13.23 -9.57
N HIS A 316 -0.76 -14.03 -8.84
CA HIS A 316 -0.21 -15.28 -9.37
C HIS A 316 -1.19 -16.46 -9.42
N SER A 317 -2.40 -16.31 -8.86
CA SER A 317 -3.48 -17.29 -9.03
C SER A 317 -4.68 -16.71 -9.78
N CYS A 318 -4.64 -15.43 -10.17
CA CYS A 318 -5.80 -14.75 -10.73
C CYS A 318 -5.55 -14.21 -12.16
N PRO A 319 -6.14 -14.82 -13.20
CA PRO A 319 -6.12 -14.30 -14.57
C PRO A 319 -6.72 -12.89 -14.73
N VAL A 320 -7.41 -12.33 -13.73
CA VAL A 320 -8.07 -11.00 -13.77
C VAL A 320 -7.11 -9.90 -14.20
N TRP A 321 -5.94 -9.79 -13.56
CA TRP A 321 -5.05 -8.64 -13.77
C TRP A 321 -4.35 -8.70 -15.11
N ALA A 322 -3.95 -9.89 -15.57
CA ALA A 322 -3.39 -10.11 -16.90
C ALA A 322 -4.46 -9.99 -18.00
N SER A 323 -5.70 -10.44 -17.75
CA SER A 323 -6.82 -10.32 -18.68
C SER A 323 -7.31 -8.87 -18.82
N LEU A 324 -7.31 -8.09 -17.72
CA LEU A 324 -7.59 -6.65 -17.75
C LEU A 324 -6.53 -5.87 -18.55
N GLN A 325 -5.28 -6.32 -18.57
CA GLN A 325 -4.22 -5.71 -19.38
C GLN A 325 -4.30 -6.12 -20.86
N LEU A 326 -4.75 -7.35 -21.17
CA LEU A 326 -4.83 -7.88 -22.53
C LEU A 326 -6.11 -7.46 -23.28
N HIS A 327 -7.27 -7.31 -22.61
CA HIS A 327 -8.52 -6.91 -23.29
C HIS A 327 -8.68 -5.40 -23.46
N TYR A 328 -8.04 -4.56 -22.63
CA TYR A 328 -8.15 -3.10 -22.79
C TYR A 328 -7.39 -2.56 -24.02
N GLN A 329 -6.44 -3.33 -24.57
CA GLN A 329 -5.83 -3.02 -25.88
C GLN A 329 -6.73 -3.36 -27.07
N GLN A 330 -7.84 -4.10 -26.87
CA GLN A 330 -8.77 -4.50 -27.93
C GLN A 330 -10.07 -3.67 -27.94
N CYS A 331 -10.30 -2.82 -26.94
CA CYS A 331 -11.51 -1.99 -26.82
C CYS A 331 -11.25 -0.49 -27.02
N LEU A 332 -10.12 -0.11 -27.63
CA LEU A 332 -9.86 1.21 -28.22
C LEU A 332 -9.83 1.08 -29.75
#